data_AF-A0A293NGX2-F1
#
_entry.id   AF-A0A293NGX2-F1
#
_cell.length_a   1.000
_cell.length_b   1.000
_cell.length_c   1.000
_cell.angle_alpha   90.00
_cell.angle_beta   90.00
_cell.angle_gamma   90.00
#
_symmetry.space_group_name_H-M   'P 1'
#
loop_
_entity.id
_entity.type
_entity.pdbx_description
1 polymer ?
#
loop_
_entity_poly.entity_id
_entity_poly.type
_entity_poly.pdbx_seq_one_letter_code
_entity_poly.pdbx_strand_id
1 'polypeptide(L)' 'MTNEPRKPLMRCLGEFFGNIAEGIRTNPAEENRQEVSRTVEEHVDGDVTLRRTTIEEIEIHPGSEEQS' A
#
# COMPACT_ATOMS: atom_id res chain seq x y z
N MET A 1 11.88 23.98 -29.67
CA MET A 1 11.30 24.36 -28.37
C MET A 1 9.84 23.94 -28.41
N THR A 2 9.51 22.78 -27.82
CA THR A 2 8.14 22.25 -27.79
C THR A 2 7.30 23.12 -26.86
N ASN A 3 6.30 23.79 -27.42
CA ASN A 3 5.39 24.66 -26.68
C ASN A 3 4.34 23.77 -26.01
N GLU A 4 4.66 23.24 -24.82
CA GLU A 4 3.67 22.49 -24.05
C GLU A 4 2.57 23.46 -23.57
N PRO A 5 1.28 23.18 -23.87
CA PRO A 5 0.20 24.05 -23.48
C PRO A 5 0.14 24.15 -21.95
N ARG A 6 0.34 25.36 -21.42
CA ARG A 6 0.27 25.63 -19.97
C ARG A 6 -1.08 25.15 -19.44
N LYS A 7 -1.04 24.34 -18.38
CA LYS A 7 -2.26 23.83 -17.73
C LYS A 7 -3.20 25.00 -17.36
N PRO A 8 -4.51 24.89 -17.65
CA PRO A 8 -5.48 25.89 -17.25
C PRO A 8 -5.49 26.10 -15.73
N LEU A 9 -5.67 27.35 -15.27
CA LEU A 9 -5.61 27.71 -13.85
C LEU A 9 -6.59 26.89 -12.99
N MET A 10 -7.80 26.64 -13.50
CA MET A 10 -8.80 25.83 -12.81
C MET A 10 -8.38 24.36 -12.64
N ARG A 11 -7.59 23.83 -13.58
CA ARG A 11 -7.01 22.49 -13.46
C ARG A 11 -5.95 22.44 -12.37
N CYS A 12 -5.06 23.43 -12.31
CA CYS A 12 -4.06 23.54 -11.25
C CYS A 12 -4.71 23.69 -9.86
N LEU A 13 -5.80 24.45 -9.77
CA LEU A 13 -6.54 24.63 -8.53
C LEU A 13 -7.23 23.33 -8.09
N GLY A 14 -7.85 22.61 -9.02
CA GLY A 14 -8.44 21.29 -8.76
C GLY A 14 -7.40 20.26 -8.31
N GLU A 15 -6.25 20.19 -9.01
CA GLU A 15 -5.14 19.30 -8.65
C GLU A 15 -4.60 19.61 -7.24
N PHE A 16 -4.48 20.89 -6.87
CA PHE A 16 -4.03 21.30 -5.55
C PHE A 16 -4.96 20.83 -4.42
N PHE A 17 -6.27 21.10 -4.53
CA PHE A 17 -7.24 20.64 -3.51
C PHE A 17 -7.41 19.12 -3.52
N GLY A 18 -7.25 18.48 -4.68
CA GLY A 18 -7.26 17.02 -4.83
C GLY A 18 -6.18 16.37 -3.96
N ASN A 19 -4.92 16.83 -4.09
CA ASN A 19 -3.80 16.30 -3.31
C ASN A 19 -3.96 16.53 -1.79
N ILE A 20 -4.56 17.65 -1.37
CA ILE A 20 -4.86 17.90 0.04
C ILE A 20 -5.93 16.93 0.55
N ALA A 21 -7.01 16.75 -0.20
CA ALA A 21 -8.09 15.86 0.17
C ALA A 21 -7.64 14.39 0.15
N GLU A 22 -6.71 14.02 -0.72
CA GLU A 22 -6.05 12.71 -0.74
C GLU A 22 -5.23 12.51 0.53
N GLY A 23 -4.32 13.43 0.87
CA GLY A 23 -3.50 13.32 2.09
C GLY A 23 -4.31 13.30 3.41
N ILE A 24 -5.50 13.91 3.45
CA ILE A 24 -6.42 13.81 4.60
C ILE A 24 -7.10 12.45 4.67
N ARG A 25 -7.42 11.83 3.52
CA ARG A 25 -8.04 10.51 3.45
C ARG A 25 -7.04 9.39 3.69
N THR A 26 -5.79 9.58 3.30
CA THR A 26 -4.70 8.64 3.58
C THR A 26 -4.51 8.54 5.08
N ASN A 27 -4.70 7.35 5.63
CA ASN A 27 -4.39 7.07 7.02
C ASN A 27 -2.86 6.89 7.15
N PRO A 28 -2.11 7.81 7.77
CA PRO A 28 -0.65 7.70 7.88
C PRO A 28 -0.20 6.60 8.84
N ALA A 29 -1.13 6.07 9.65
CA ALA A 29 -0.88 4.93 10.52
C ALA A 29 -1.27 3.59 9.86
N GLU A 30 -1.86 3.63 8.66
CA GLU A 30 -2.11 2.43 7.85
C GLU A 30 -0.80 2.07 7.15
N GLU A 31 -0.04 1.18 7.78
CA GLU A 31 1.09 0.54 7.13
C GLU A 31 0.62 -0.08 5.81
N ASN A 32 1.27 0.27 4.69
CA ASN A 32 1.08 -0.39 3.39
C ASN A 32 1.72 -1.79 3.43
N ARG A 33 1.24 -2.62 4.36
CA ARG A 33 1.56 -4.04 4.46
C ARG A 33 0.55 -4.82 3.67
N GLN A 34 1.05 -5.60 2.72
CA GLN A 34 0.26 -6.55 1.97
C GLN A 34 0.66 -7.95 2.41
N GLU A 35 -0.28 -8.68 3.02
CA GLU A 35 -0.12 -10.12 3.24
C GLU A 35 -0.11 -10.83 1.89
N VAL A 36 0.99 -11.51 1.58
CA VAL A 36 1.18 -12.23 0.32
C VAL A 36 0.87 -13.71 0.45
N SER A 37 1.00 -14.26 1.66
CA SER A 37 0.74 -15.67 1.93
C SER A 37 0.38 -15.89 3.38
N ARG A 38 -0.51 -16.85 3.61
CA ARG A 38 -0.85 -17.35 4.94
C ARG A 38 -1.00 -18.85 4.89
N THR A 39 -0.21 -19.53 5.71
CA THR A 39 -0.25 -20.98 5.85
C THR A 39 -0.55 -21.35 7.29
N VAL A 40 -1.53 -22.22 7.49
CA VAL A 40 -1.87 -22.76 8.80
C VAL A 40 -1.55 -24.25 8.79
N GLU A 41 -0.65 -24.66 9.67
CA GLU A 41 -0.31 -26.05 9.90
C GLU A 41 -0.88 -26.47 11.25
N GLU A 42 -1.65 -27.54 11.26
CA GLU A 42 -2.20 -28.13 12.48
C GLU A 42 -1.64 -29.55 12.64
N HIS A 43 -1.10 -29.84 13.82
CA HIS A 43 -0.57 -31.15 14.17
C HIS A 43 -1.15 -31.59 15.49
N VAL A 44 -1.69 -32.81 15.53
CA VAL A 44 -2.22 -33.41 16.75
C VAL A 44 -1.21 -34.43 17.25
N ASP A 45 -0.69 -34.22 18.45
CA ASP A 45 0.22 -35.13 19.14
C ASP A 45 -0.39 -35.56 20.48
N GLY A 46 -0.92 -36.79 20.50
CA GLY A 46 -1.64 -37.33 21.65
C GLY A 46 -2.89 -36.52 21.99
N ASP A 47 -2.84 -35.80 23.12
CA ASP A 47 -3.93 -34.98 23.67
C ASP A 47 -3.74 -33.48 23.41
N VAL A 48 -2.75 -33.11 22.59
CA VAL A 48 -2.42 -31.71 22.30
C VAL A 48 -2.52 -31.43 20.81
N THR A 49 -3.18 -30.32 20.48
CA THR A 49 -3.17 -29.76 19.12
C THR A 49 -2.18 -28.60 19.05
N LEU A 50 -1.16 -28.75 18.22
CA LEU A 50 -0.22 -27.70 17.87
C LEU A 50 -0.70 -27.01 16.59
N ARG A 51 -0.93 -25.69 16.67
CA ARG A 51 -1.30 -24.89 15.50
C ARG A 51 -0.24 -23.83 15.23
N ARG A 52 0.41 -23.91 14.07
CA ARG A 52 1.36 -22.92 13.59
C ARG A 52 0.70 -22.10 12.48
N THR A 53 0.83 -20.78 12.56
CA THR A 53 0.41 -19.86 11.50
C THR A 53 1.66 -19.13 11.01
N THR A 54 1.95 -19.30 9.73
CA THR A 54 2.98 -18.53 9.03
C THR A 54 2.28 -17.48 8.19
N ILE A 55 2.64 -16.20 8.37
CA ILE A 55 2.15 -15.07 7.59
C ILE A 55 3.37 -14.45 6.92
N GLU A 56 3.32 -14.34 5.60
CA GLU A 56 4.32 -13.65 4.80
C GLU A 56 3.73 -12.31 4.36
N GLU A 57 4.44 -11.22 4.65
CA GLU A 57 4.02 -9.86 4.34
C GLU A 57 5.12 -9.15 3.55
N ILE A 58 4.70 -8.26 2.64
CA ILE A 58 5.58 -7.28 2.01
C ILE A 58 5.15 -5.88 2.44
N GLU A 59 6.14 -5.03 2.66
CA GLU A 59 5.93 -3.60 2.93
C GLU A 59 6.30 -2.81 1.69
N ILE A 60 5.36 -2.05 1.13
CA ILE A 60 5.60 -1.25 -0.06
C ILE A 60 5.97 0.17 0.36
N HIS A 61 7.19 0.60 0.01
CA HIS A 61 7.64 1.95 0.27
C HIS A 61 7.35 2.84 -0.95
N PRO A 62 6.74 4.02 -0.78
CA PRO A 62 6.52 4.94 -1.89
C PRO A 62 7.88 5.39 -2.46
N GLY A 63 8.19 4.98 -3.69
CA GLY A 63 9.45 5.27 -4.39
C GLY A 63 10.19 4.05 -4.97
N SER A 64 9.75 2.82 -4.69
CA SER A 64 10.36 1.60 -5.24
C SER A 64 9.79 1.15 -6.61
N GLU A 65 9.05 2.02 -7.32
CA GLU A 65 8.54 1.73 -8.68
C GLU A 65 9.60 1.92 -9.79
N GLU A 66 10.84 2.29 -9.46
CA GLU A 66 11.92 2.37 -10.44
C GLU A 66 12.74 1.06 -10.47
N GLN A 67 12.27 0.10 -11.26
CA GLN A 67 13.05 -0.74 -12.20
C GLN A 67 12.33 -2.08 -12.49
N SER A 68 11.68 -2.16 -13.64
CA SER A 68 11.49 -3.41 -14.40
C SER A 68 12.13 -3.25 -15.77
#